data_AF-A0A7S3S8J0-F1
#
_entry.id   AF-A0A7S3S8J0-F1
#
_cell.length_a   1.000
_cell.length_b   1.000
_cell.length_c   1.000
_cell.angle_alpha   90.00
_cell.angle_beta   90.00
_cell.angle_gamma   90.00
#
_symmetry.space_group_name_H-M   'P 1'
#
loop_
_entity.id
_entity.type
_entity.pdbx_description
1 polymer ?
#
loop_
_entity_poly.entity_id
_entity_poly.type
_entity_poly.pdbx_seq_one_letter_code
_entity_poly.pdbx_strand_id
1 'polypeptide(L)'
;CPKSEPAYDCNSGFANWEQGWTTVKKSYCCEKTGRTCDPYDCNAGFANWQALWSPEKKGFCCDKFGKGCLTTTALAYDCETGFANWETDWSDLKKRFCCQTTGRACQPFDC
;
A
#
# COMPACT_ATOMS: atom_id res chain seq x y z
N CYS A 1 34.69 35.60 10.55
CA CYS A 1 34.57 34.12 10.49
C CYS A 1 33.50 33.77 9.47
N PRO A 2 33.76 32.91 8.47
CA PRO A 2 32.71 32.52 7.53
C PRO A 2 31.67 31.73 8.31
N LYS A 3 30.42 32.22 8.35
CA LYS A 3 29.31 31.52 9.01
C LYS A 3 29.04 30.23 8.24
N SER A 4 29.34 29.10 8.86
CA SER A 4 28.91 27.79 8.39
C SER A 4 27.44 27.62 8.75
N GLU A 5 26.55 28.06 7.87
CA GLU A 5 25.10 27.91 8.02
C GLU A 5 24.66 26.73 7.16
N PRO A 6 24.13 25.63 7.72
CA PRO A 6 23.35 24.73 6.91
C PRO A 6 21.94 25.33 6.79
N ALA A 7 21.63 25.91 5.64
CA ALA A 7 20.41 26.67 5.35
C ALA A 7 19.10 25.83 5.32
N TYR A 8 19.10 24.59 5.81
CA TYR A 8 17.98 23.65 5.65
C TYR A 8 17.31 23.33 6.99
N ASP A 9 16.17 23.98 7.25
CA ASP A 9 15.30 23.67 8.39
C ASP A 9 14.46 22.41 8.11
N CYS A 10 14.71 21.36 8.90
CA CYS A 10 14.06 20.03 8.80
C CYS A 10 12.67 19.95 9.45
N ASN A 11 12.18 21.02 10.07
CA ASN A 11 10.80 21.17 10.52
C ASN A 11 9.97 21.94 9.50
N SER A 12 10.59 22.86 8.76
CA SER A 12 9.90 23.70 7.78
C SER A 12 9.30 22.88 6.62
N GLY A 13 7.97 22.85 6.57
CA GLY A 13 7.21 22.08 5.58
C GLY A 13 7.36 20.57 5.74
N PHE A 14 7.68 20.08 6.95
CA PHE A 14 7.85 18.65 7.18
C PHE A 14 6.55 17.86 6.93
N ALA A 15 5.36 18.44 7.08
CA ALA A 15 4.09 17.72 6.82
C ALA A 15 3.88 17.34 5.34
N ASN A 16 4.47 18.09 4.41
CA ASN A 16 4.34 17.92 2.97
C ASN A 16 5.71 17.80 2.27
N TRP A 17 6.72 17.36 3.04
CA TRP A 17 8.12 17.29 2.61
C TRP A 17 8.30 16.49 1.32
N GLU A 18 7.46 15.47 1.10
CA GLU A 18 7.52 14.60 -0.07
C GLU A 18 7.45 15.40 -1.37
N GLN A 19 6.58 16.42 -1.42
CA GLN A 19 6.39 17.29 -2.58
C GLN A 19 7.17 18.61 -2.49
N GLY A 20 7.40 19.12 -1.28
CA GLY A 20 8.00 20.45 -1.08
C GLY A 20 9.52 20.45 -0.92
N TRP A 21 10.14 19.32 -0.59
CA TRP A 21 11.58 19.27 -0.33
C TRP A 21 12.38 18.78 -1.53
N THR A 22 13.52 19.41 -1.76
CA THR A 22 14.52 18.94 -2.71
C THR A 22 15.21 17.69 -2.17
N THR A 23 15.76 16.86 -3.06
CA THR A 23 16.54 15.66 -2.69
C THR A 23 17.69 15.98 -1.73
N VAL A 24 18.31 17.16 -1.89
CA VAL A 24 19.38 17.65 -1.01
C VAL A 24 18.88 17.96 0.40
N LYS A 25 17.70 18.58 0.52
CA LYS A 25 17.08 18.85 1.83
C LYS A 25 16.68 17.54 2.52
N LYS A 26 16.12 16.59 1.76
CA LYS A 26 15.76 15.25 2.25
C LYS A 26 16.97 14.49 2.78
N SER A 27 18.08 14.44 2.03
CA SER A 27 19.30 13.76 2.46
C SER A 27 19.96 14.44 3.66
N TYR A 28 20.04 15.78 3.65
CA TYR A 28 20.57 16.56 4.77
C TYR A 28 19.79 16.28 6.07
N CYS A 29 18.46 16.32 6.00
CA CYS A 29 17.62 16.09 7.17
C CYS A 29 17.62 14.64 7.65
N CYS A 30 17.84 13.69 6.74
CA CYS A 30 18.06 12.29 7.12
C CYS A 30 19.35 12.12 7.92
N GLU A 31 20.46 12.68 7.43
CA GLU A 31 21.75 12.58 8.12
C GLU A 31 21.74 13.30 9.48
N LYS A 32 21.18 14.52 9.53
CA LYS A 32 21.25 15.36 10.74
C LYS A 32 20.20 15.06 11.79
N THR A 33 19.00 14.65 11.36
CA THR A 33 17.84 14.53 12.26
C THR A 33 17.12 13.17 12.17
N GLY A 34 17.57 12.27 11.28
CA GLY A 34 16.92 10.98 11.05
C GLY A 34 15.56 11.09 10.36
N ARG A 35 15.21 12.25 9.80
CA ARG A 35 13.93 12.52 9.14
C ARG A 35 14.04 12.31 7.64
N THR A 36 12.96 11.89 6.99
CA THR A 36 12.90 11.76 5.52
C THR A 36 14.00 10.88 4.92
N CYS A 37 14.43 9.84 5.64
CA CYS A 37 15.42 8.86 5.17
C CYS A 37 14.84 7.90 4.12
N ASP A 38 13.52 7.77 4.10
CA ASP A 38 12.81 7.01 3.09
C ASP A 38 12.49 7.88 1.87
N PRO A 39 12.37 7.26 0.68
CA PRO A 39 11.97 7.97 -0.54
C PRO A 39 10.51 8.48 -0.48
N TYR A 40 9.65 7.80 0.29
CA TYR A 40 8.22 8.08 0.39
C TYR A 40 7.74 8.08 1.85
N ASP A 41 6.76 8.93 2.15
CA ASP A 41 6.08 8.98 3.44
C ASP A 41 4.80 8.15 3.43
N CYS A 42 4.85 6.97 4.03
CA CYS A 42 3.73 6.03 4.11
C CYS A 42 2.63 6.43 5.10
N ASN A 43 2.76 7.56 5.79
CA ASN A 43 1.70 8.13 6.61
C ASN A 43 1.03 9.33 5.92
N ALA A 44 1.77 10.04 5.06
CA ALA A 44 1.25 11.19 4.34
C ALA A 44 0.10 10.79 3.40
N GLY A 45 -1.09 11.33 3.67
CA GLY A 45 -2.28 11.04 2.88
C GLY A 45 -2.78 9.60 3.02
N PHE A 46 -2.41 8.89 4.10
CA PHE A 46 -2.82 7.50 4.29
C PHE A 46 -4.35 7.32 4.24
N ALA A 47 -5.14 8.27 4.76
CA ALA A 47 -6.61 8.19 4.73
C ALA A 47 -7.20 8.01 3.32
N ASN A 48 -6.55 8.55 2.28
CA ASN A 48 -6.97 8.44 0.89
C ASN A 48 -5.83 7.88 0.01
N TRP A 49 -4.99 7.02 0.58
CA TRP A 49 -3.79 6.49 -0.06
C TRP A 49 -4.07 5.86 -1.42
N GLN A 50 -5.25 5.25 -1.59
CA GLN A 50 -5.68 4.61 -2.84
C GLN A 50 -5.78 5.60 -4.00
N ALA A 51 -6.19 6.84 -3.76
CA ALA A 51 -6.28 7.88 -4.79
C ALA A 51 -5.04 8.77 -4.84
N LEU A 52 -4.43 9.03 -3.68
CA LEU A 52 -3.35 10.02 -3.55
C LEU A 52 -1.95 9.45 -3.77
N TRP A 53 -1.72 8.15 -3.49
CA TRP A 53 -0.40 7.57 -3.65
C TRP A 53 -0.16 7.09 -5.07
N SER A 54 1.01 7.42 -5.60
CA SER A 54 1.53 6.84 -6.83
C SER A 54 1.69 5.31 -6.68
N PRO A 55 1.64 4.55 -7.78
CA PRO A 55 1.85 3.10 -7.76
C PRO A 55 3.15 2.69 -7.06
N GLU A 56 4.25 3.41 -7.28
CA GLU A 56 5.54 3.11 -6.65
C GLU A 56 5.49 3.32 -5.13
N LYS A 57 4.83 4.39 -4.68
CA LYS A 57 4.66 4.69 -3.25
C LYS A 57 3.82 3.60 -2.58
N LYS A 58 2.73 3.14 -3.22
CA LYS A 58 1.91 2.02 -2.72
C LYS A 58 2.73 0.74 -2.57
N GLY A 59 3.50 0.39 -3.59
CA GLY A 59 4.38 -0.78 -3.56
C GLY A 59 5.42 -0.69 -2.43
N PHE A 60 6.16 0.41 -2.37
CA PHE A 60 7.19 0.62 -1.35
C PHE A 60 6.63 0.59 0.07
N CYS A 61 5.52 1.30 0.31
CA CYS A 61 4.90 1.35 1.61
C CYS A 61 4.28 0.02 2.03
N CYS A 62 3.77 -0.76 1.06
CA CYS A 62 3.27 -2.10 1.31
C CYS A 62 4.41 -3.07 1.65
N ASP A 63 5.49 -3.06 0.86
CA ASP A 63 6.64 -3.97 1.04
C ASP A 63 7.40 -3.69 2.34
N LYS A 64 7.73 -2.43 2.60
CA LYS A 64 8.57 -2.05 3.75
C LYS A 64 7.80 -1.90 5.06
N PHE A 65 6.55 -1.43 5.00
CA PHE A 65 5.78 -1.06 6.20
C PHE A 65 4.42 -1.78 6.30
N GLY A 66 4.03 -2.60 5.32
CA GLY A 66 2.72 -3.24 5.29
C GLY A 66 1.56 -2.24 5.14
N LYS A 67 1.82 -1.01 4.70
CA LYS A 67 0.84 0.08 4.61
C LYS A 67 0.45 0.37 3.17
N GLY A 68 -0.85 0.57 2.93
CA GLY A 68 -1.35 0.91 1.61
C GLY A 68 -1.10 -0.21 0.60
N CYS A 69 -1.10 -1.44 1.10
CA CYS A 69 -1.24 -2.59 0.25
C CYS A 69 -2.61 -2.53 -0.42
N LEU A 70 -2.63 -2.70 -1.74
CA LEU A 70 -3.83 -3.16 -2.39
C LEU A 70 -4.05 -4.58 -1.86
N THR A 71 -4.76 -4.69 -0.73
CA THR A 71 -5.63 -5.84 -0.57
C THR A 71 -6.55 -5.75 -1.77
N THR A 72 -6.19 -6.50 -2.80
CA THR A 72 -7.19 -7.02 -3.72
C THR A 72 -8.20 -7.64 -2.77
N THR A 73 -9.26 -6.89 -2.44
CA THR A 73 -10.46 -7.46 -1.87
C THR A 73 -10.79 -8.50 -2.92
N ALA A 74 -10.35 -9.73 -2.63
CA ALA A 74 -10.54 -10.86 -3.51
C ALA A 74 -12.01 -10.78 -3.83
N LEU A 75 -12.25 -10.62 -5.13
CA LEU A 75 -13.52 -10.36 -5.78
C LEU A 75 -14.65 -10.83 -4.87
N ALA A 76 -15.64 -9.96 -4.60
CA ALA A 76 -16.88 -10.38 -3.95
C ALA A 76 -17.49 -11.49 -4.82
N TYR A 77 -17.02 -12.71 -4.58
CA TYR A 77 -17.34 -13.88 -5.34
C TYR A 77 -18.67 -14.28 -4.77
N ASP A 78 -19.71 -13.86 -5.48
CA ASP A 78 -21.07 -14.20 -5.13
C ASP A 78 -21.24 -15.72 -5.27
N CYS A 79 -21.30 -16.39 -4.12
CA CYS A 79 -21.40 -17.84 -4.01
C CYS A 79 -22.81 -18.37 -4.27
N GLU A 80 -23.78 -17.50 -4.58
CA GLU A 80 -25.14 -17.87 -4.94
C GLU A 80 -25.31 -17.82 -6.47
N THR A 81 -24.67 -16.84 -7.12
CA THR A 81 -24.82 -16.58 -8.55
C THR A 81 -24.15 -17.67 -9.39
N GLY A 82 -24.97 -18.37 -10.15
CA GLY A 82 -24.53 -19.47 -10.99
C GLY A 82 -24.17 -20.72 -10.20
N PHE A 83 -24.67 -20.88 -8.96
CA PHE A 83 -24.41 -22.09 -8.17
C PHE A 83 -24.97 -23.35 -8.84
N ALA A 84 -26.01 -23.29 -9.67
CA ALA A 84 -26.57 -24.47 -10.33
C ALA A 84 -25.58 -25.18 -11.29
N ASN A 85 -24.68 -24.42 -11.93
CA ASN A 85 -23.66 -24.92 -12.87
C ASN A 85 -22.24 -24.56 -12.38
N TRP A 86 -22.06 -24.42 -11.07
CA TRP A 86 -20.81 -23.93 -10.49
C TRP A 86 -19.58 -24.74 -10.91
N GLU A 87 -19.75 -26.03 -11.17
CA GLU A 87 -18.67 -26.94 -11.54
C GLU A 87 -18.03 -26.57 -12.88
N THR A 88 -18.81 -26.06 -13.84
CA THR A 88 -18.33 -25.65 -15.16
C THR A 88 -18.14 -24.13 -15.28
N ASP A 89 -18.99 -23.37 -14.58
CA ASP A 89 -19.10 -21.93 -14.82
C ASP A 89 -18.24 -21.11 -13.86
N TRP A 90 -17.87 -21.67 -12.69
CA TRP A 90 -17.01 -20.97 -11.74
C TRP A 90 -15.54 -21.21 -12.04
N SER A 91 -14.75 -20.15 -11.94
CA SER A 91 -13.29 -20.26 -11.92
C SER A 91 -12.82 -20.98 -10.66
N ASP A 92 -11.68 -21.67 -10.74
CA ASP A 92 -11.11 -22.41 -9.60
C ASP A 92 -10.90 -21.51 -8.37
N LEU A 93 -10.59 -20.24 -8.60
CA LEU A 93 -10.44 -19.25 -7.52
C LEU A 93 -11.79 -18.94 -6.84
N LYS A 94 -12.89 -18.85 -7.60
CA LYS A 94 -14.24 -18.66 -7.06
C LYS A 94 -14.70 -19.89 -6.27
N LYS A 95 -14.41 -21.10 -6.77
CA LYS A 95 -14.71 -22.37 -6.07
C LYS A 95 -14.02 -22.44 -4.71
N ARG A 96 -12.70 -22.24 -4.68
CA ARG A 96 -11.91 -22.24 -3.43
C ARG A 96 -12.39 -21.18 -2.44
N PHE A 97 -12.62 -19.97 -2.93
CA PHE A 97 -13.11 -18.88 -2.08
C PHE A 97 -14.46 -19.22 -1.46
N CYS A 98 -15.43 -19.69 -2.24
CA CYS A 98 -16.76 -20.02 -1.76
C CYS A 98 -16.77 -21.26 -0.85
N CYS A 99 -15.87 -22.22 -1.07
CA CYS A 99 -15.69 -23.36 -0.17
C CYS A 99 -15.17 -22.91 1.21
N GLN A 100 -14.13 -22.08 1.23
CA GLN A 100 -13.52 -21.61 2.49
C GLN A 100 -14.41 -20.64 3.27
N THR A 101 -15.19 -19.80 2.58
CA THR A 101 -15.97 -18.74 3.22
C THR A 101 -17.40 -19.16 3.55
N THR A 102 -18.04 -19.94 2.67
CA THR A 102 -19.46 -20.32 2.79
C THR A 102 -19.71 -21.83 2.86
N GLY A 103 -18.67 -22.66 2.73
CA GLY A 103 -18.79 -24.12 2.72
C GLY A 103 -19.47 -24.68 1.46
N ARG A 104 -19.56 -23.90 0.39
CA ARG A 104 -20.22 -24.27 -0.87
C ARG A 104 -19.22 -24.50 -1.98
N ALA A 105 -19.55 -25.37 -2.94
CA ALA A 105 -18.71 -25.65 -4.11
C ALA A 105 -17.33 -26.24 -3.76
N CYS A 106 -17.22 -26.99 -2.67
CA CYS A 106 -16.01 -27.72 -2.29
C CYS A 106 -15.83 -28.95 -3.19
N GLN A 107 -14.68 -29.07 -3.86
CA GLN A 107 -14.32 -30.28 -4.59
C GLN A 107 -13.61 -31.28 -3.66
N PRO A 108 -13.51 -32.57 -4.01
CA PRO A 108 -12.87 -33.59 -3.17
C PRO A 108 -11.40 -33.32 -2.83
N PHE A 109 -10.76 -32.40 -3.54
CA PHE A 109 -9.36 -31.99 -3.37
C PHE A 109 -9.21 -30.66 -2.62
N ASP A 110 -10.32 -29.98 -2.32
CA ASP A 110 -10.34 -28.81 -1.44
C ASP A 110 -10.58 -29.31 -0.01
N CYS A 111 -9.46 -29.47 0.71
CA CYS A 111 -9.35 -30.03 2.06
C CYS A 111 -9.92 -29.08 3.14
#